data_AF-A0A5K1HM53-F1
#
_entry.id   AF-A0A5K1HM53-F1
#
_cell.length_a   1.000
_cell.length_b   1.000
_cell.length_c   1.000
_cell.angle_alpha   90.00
_cell.angle_beta   90.00
_cell.angle_gamma   90.00
#
_symmetry.space_group_name_H-M   'P 1'
#
loop_
_entity.id
_entity.type
_entity.pdbx_description
1 polymer ?
#
loop_
_entity_poly.entity_id
_entity_poly.type
_entity_poly.pdbx_seq_one_letter_code
_entity_poly.pdbx_strand_id
1 'polypeptide(L)' 'FSNIEFESYIINELNKENFRLIEVDNKTIIPFKFNIRLLISSDDVIHS' A
#
# COMPACT_ATOMS: atom_id res chain seq x y z
N PHE A 1 1.35 -4.24 21.79
CA PHE A 1 1.61 -4.32 20.34
C PHE A 1 1.06 -3.05 19.74
N SER A 2 1.89 -2.24 19.09
CA SER A 2 1.40 -1.03 18.43
C SER A 2 0.63 -1.45 17.18
N ASN A 3 -0.66 -1.12 17.12
CA ASN A 3 -1.54 -1.37 15.97
C ASN A 3 -1.11 -0.48 14.80
N ILE A 4 -0.07 -0.89 14.08
CA ILE A 4 0.35 -0.22 12.84
C ILE A 4 -0.41 -0.91 11.71
N GLU A 5 -1.64 -0.45 11.49
CA GLU A 5 -2.53 -0.91 10.43
C GLU A 5 -3.11 0.33 9.75
N PHE A 6 -3.17 0.30 8.43
CA PHE A 6 -3.76 1.36 7.62
C PHE A 6 -4.31 0.78 6.32
N GLU A 7 -5.31 1.47 5.79
CA GLU A 7 -5.85 1.22 4.46
C GLU A 7 -5.10 2.07 3.43
N SER A 8 -4.97 1.57 2.20
CA SER A 8 -4.28 2.25 1.11
C SER A 8 -5.20 2.33 -0.10
N TYR A 9 -5.49 3.54 -0.57
CA TYR A 9 -6.39 3.80 -1.70
C TYR A 9 -5.72 4.62 -2.79
N ILE A 10 -6.20 4.47 -4.02
CA ILE A 10 -5.74 5.25 -5.18
C ILE A 10 -6.07 6.73 -4.99
N ILE A 11 -5.07 7.59 -5.21
CA ILE A 11 -5.26 9.05 -5.21
C ILE A 11 -5.94 9.46 -6.51
N ASN A 12 -7.10 10.11 -6.39
CA ASN A 12 -7.86 10.65 -7.53
C ASN A 12 -7.45 12.08 -7.91
N GLU A 13 -6.67 12.77 -7.08
CA GLU A 13 -6.22 14.13 -7.35
C GLU A 13 -5.09 14.16 -8.38
N LEU A 14 -5.32 14.89 -9.47
CA LEU A 14 -4.38 15.03 -10.57
C LEU A 14 -3.34 16.12 -10.26
N ASN A 15 -2.45 15.86 -9.32
CA ASN A 15 -1.23 16.65 -9.18
C ASN A 15 -0.31 16.36 -10.36
N LYS A 16 0.31 17.41 -10.93
CA LYS A 16 1.17 17.29 -12.12
C LYS A 16 2.33 16.30 -11.96
N GLU A 17 2.71 16.00 -10.72
CA GLU A 17 3.83 15.11 -10.38
C GLU A 17 3.39 13.66 -10.13
N ASN A 18 2.09 13.40 -10.00
CA ASN A 18 1.56 12.08 -9.67
C ASN A 18 1.26 11.25 -10.93
N PHE A 19 1.61 9.97 -10.87
CA PHE A 19 1.21 9.02 -11.90
C PHE A 19 -0.26 8.62 -11.72
N ARG A 20 -1.05 8.85 -12.77
CA ARG A 20 -2.48 8.49 -12.79
C ARG A 20 -2.66 6.99 -12.60
N LEU A 21 -3.54 6.59 -11.67
CA LEU A 21 -3.89 5.20 -11.32
C LEU A 21 -2.78 4.39 -10.62
N ILE A 22 -1.67 5.01 -10.23
CA ILE A 22 -0.56 4.32 -9.56
C ILE A 22 -0.34 4.86 -8.15
N GLU A 23 -0.46 6.17 -7.98
CA GLU A 23 -0.25 6.78 -6.67
C GLU A 23 -1.35 6.40 -5.68
N VAL A 24 -0.91 6.09 -4.46
CA VAL A 24 -1.75 5.77 -3.31
C VAL A 24 -1.50 6.74 -2.17
N ASP A 25 -2.51 6.94 -1.32
CA ASP A 25 -2.47 7.86 -0.18
C ASP A 25 -1.47 7.41 0.90
N ASN A 26 -1.51 6.15 1.31
CA ASN A 26 -0.67 5.57 2.33
C ASN A 26 0.27 4.53 1.72
N LYS A 27 1.57 4.86 1.64
CA LYS A 27 2.60 3.97 1.08
C LYS A 27 3.14 3.01 2.14
N THR A 28 3.26 1.74 1.79
CA THR A 28 3.90 0.73 2.65
C THR A 28 5.41 0.93 2.69
N ILE A 29 5.90 1.52 3.78
CA ILE A 29 7.32 1.78 4.01
C ILE A 29 8.00 0.51 4.53
N ILE A 30 9.08 0.09 3.88
CA ILE A 30 9.80 -1.14 4.20
C ILE A 30 11.30 -0.85 4.24
N PRO A 31 12.06 -1.38 5.23
CA PRO A 31 13.49 -1.17 5.33
C PRO A 31 14.26 -1.92 4.23
N PHE A 32 15.29 -1.27 3.68
CA PHE A 32 16.15 -1.87 2.67
C PHE A 32 17.18 -2.83 3.28
N LYS A 33 17.51 -3.92 2.57
CA LYS A 33 18.48 -4.97 2.98
C LYS A 33 18.10 -5.77 4.23
N PHE A 34 16.82 -5.93 4.50
CA PHE A 34 16.31 -6.84 5.54
C PHE A 34 15.57 -8.02 4.93
N ASN A 35 15.61 -9.17 5.60
CA ASN A 35 14.76 -10.30 5.26
C ASN A 35 13.35 -10.04 5.79
N ILE A 36 12.40 -9.84 4.88
CA ILE A 36 11.00 -9.54 5.18
C ILE A 36 10.14 -10.72 4.74
N ARG A 37 9.12 -11.07 5.55
CA ARG A 37 8.09 -12.05 5.21
C ARG A 37 6.76 -11.34 5.05
N LEU A 38 6.17 -11.44 3.87
CA LEU A 38 4.82 -10.95 3.57
C LEU A 38 3.84 -12.13 3.68
N LEU A 39 2.73 -11.92 4.37
CA LEU A 39 1.57 -12.83 4.39
C LEU A 39 0.40 -12.08 3.74
N ILE A 40 -0.19 -12.67 2.72
CA ILE A 40 -1.21 -12.03 1.89
C ILE A 40 -2.48 -12.89 1.95
N SER A 41 -3.61 -12.25 2.22
CA SER A 41 -4.95 -12.83 2.21
C SER A 41 -5.96 -11.79 1.72
N SER A 42 -7.20 -12.20 1.50
CA SER A 42 -8.29 -11.31 1.11
C SER A 42 -9.53 -11.61 1.94
N ASP A 43 -10.29 -10.58 2.28
CA ASP A 43 -11.47 -10.71 3.14
C ASP A 43 -12.75 -11.05 2.38
N ASP A 44 -12.85 -10.66 1.10
CA ASP A 44 -14.04 -10.89 0.27
C ASP A 44 -13.72 -11.83 -0.90
N VAL A 45 -13.11 -11.30 -1.97
CA VAL A 45 -12.80 -12.06 -3.19
C VAL A 45 -11.30 -12.14 -3.44
N ILE A 46 -10.92 -12.92 -4.45
CA ILE A 46 -9.52 -13.14 -4.81
C ILE A 46 -8.90 -11.86 -5.36
N HIS A 47 -7.78 -11.43 -4.76
CA HIS A 47 -6.89 -10.40 -5.27
C HIS A 47 -5.46 -10.96 -5.46
N SER A 48 -4.59 -10.18 -6.12
CA SER A 48 -3.17 -10.50 -6.37
C SER A 48 -2.32 -9.25 -6.31
#